data_AF-A0A1G0HGY5-F1
#
_entry.id   AF-A0A1G0HGY5-F1
#
_cell.length_a   1.000
_cell.length_b   1.000
_cell.length_c   1.000
_cell.angle_alpha   90.00
_cell.angle_beta   90.00
_cell.angle_gamma   90.00
#
_symmetry.space_group_name_H-M   'P 1'
#
loop_
_entity.id
_entity.type
_entity.pdbx_description
1 polymer ?
#
loop_
_entity_poly.entity_id
_entity_poly.type
_entity_poly.pdbx_seq_one_letter_code
_entity_poly.pdbx_strand_id
1 'polypeptide(L)' 'MKAKDFDQAFESGEVTHYLNLKSAKMRYSIHRISIDFTQNILDEVDEEAAKIGVTRAALIKIWIAERLSQLHD' A
#
# COMPACT_ATOMS: atom_id res chain seq x y z
N MET A 1 -23.93 11.67 17.87
CA MET A 1 -22.99 10.91 18.71
C MET A 1 -21.81 11.80 19.01
N LYS A 2 -21.45 11.99 20.28
CA LYS A 2 -20.20 12.70 20.62
C LYS A 2 -19.03 11.72 20.45
N ALA A 3 -17.82 12.23 20.25
CA ALA A 3 -16.63 11.39 19.99
C ALA A 3 -16.44 10.28 21.05
N LYS A 4 -16.63 10.60 22.33
CA LYS A 4 -16.50 9.64 23.44
C LYS A 4 -17.50 8.48 23.36
N ASP A 5 -18.73 8.75 22.93
CA ASP A 5 -19.77 7.72 22.80
C ASP A 5 -19.48 6.83 21.58
N PHE A 6 -18.87 7.38 20.53
CA PHE A 6 -18.41 6.61 19.36
C PHE A 6 -17.27 5.68 19.73
N ASP A 7 -16.25 6.18 20.43
CA ASP A 7 -15.07 5.39 20.80
C ASP A 7 -15.47 4.19 21.66
N GLN A 8 -16.37 4.39 22.63
CA GLN A 8 -16.87 3.30 23.47
C GLN A 8 -17.70 2.27 22.68
N ALA A 9 -18.55 2.73 21.75
CA ALA A 9 -19.30 1.84 20.87
C ALA A 9 -18.39 1.09 19.87
N PHE A 10 -17.29 1.70 19.46
CA PHE A 10 -16.30 1.10 18.57
C PHE A 10 -15.49 0.01 19.27
N GLU A 11 -14.98 0.29 20.48
CA GLU A 11 -14.23 -0.69 21.28
C GLU A 11 -15.08 -1.88 21.73
N SER A 12 -16.35 -1.65 22.04
CA SER A 12 -17.31 -2.73 22.39
C SER A 12 -17.78 -3.55 21.18
N GLY A 13 -17.43 -3.13 19.96
CA GLY A 13 -17.80 -3.81 18.72
C GLY A 13 -19.24 -3.54 18.25
N GLU A 14 -20.02 -2.73 18.95
CA GLU A 14 -21.41 -2.38 18.55
C GLU A 14 -21.46 -1.72 17.17
N VAL A 15 -20.42 -0.96 16.81
CA VAL A 15 -20.31 -0.29 15.49
C VAL A 15 -20.27 -1.30 14.33
N THR A 16 -19.80 -2.52 14.56
CA THR A 16 -19.67 -3.53 13.50
C THR A 16 -21.01 -4.01 12.94
N HIS A 17 -22.10 -3.92 13.71
CA HIS A 17 -23.46 -4.25 13.23
C HIS A 17 -23.96 -3.29 12.15
N TYR A 18 -23.42 -2.08 12.10
CA TYR A 18 -23.73 -1.10 11.05
C TYR A 18 -22.83 -1.25 9.82
N LEU A 19 -21.78 -2.08 9.89
CA LEU A 19 -20.86 -2.32 8.79
C LEU A 19 -21.31 -3.55 7.98
N ASN A 20 -21.56 -3.36 6.69
CA ASN A 20 -21.81 -4.47 5.77
C ASN A 20 -20.49 -5.13 5.34
N LEU A 21 -19.86 -5.86 6.27
CA LEU A 21 -18.56 -6.53 6.06
C LEU A 21 -18.62 -7.59 4.96
N LYS A 22 -19.77 -8.22 4.73
CA LYS A 22 -19.96 -9.20 3.63
C LYS A 22 -19.76 -8.58 2.25
N SER A 23 -20.02 -7.28 2.13
CA SER A 23 -19.85 -6.53 0.88
C SER A 23 -18.48 -5.83 0.78
N ALA A 24 -17.69 -5.84 1.86
CA ALA A 24 -16.39 -5.21 1.90
C ALA A 24 -15.44 -5.95 0.93
N LYS A 25 -15.14 -5.31 -0.19
CA LYS A 25 -14.14 -5.76 -1.15
C LYS A 25 -12.93 -4.86 -1.07
N MET A 26 -11.75 -5.46 -1.12
CA MET A 26 -10.52 -4.70 -1.32
C MET A 26 -10.66 -3.95 -2.64
N ARG A 27 -10.63 -2.61 -2.59
CA ARG A 27 -10.85 -1.75 -3.77
C ARG A 27 -9.81 -1.99 -4.87
N TYR A 28 -8.63 -2.45 -4.49
CA TYR A 28 -7.53 -2.79 -5.38
C TYR A 28 -7.05 -4.20 -5.06
N SER A 29 -7.33 -5.15 -5.95
CA SER A 29 -6.81 -6.51 -5.83
C SER A 29 -5.29 -6.48 -5.97
N ILE A 30 -4.57 -7.00 -4.97
CA ILE A 30 -3.11 -7.14 -5.03
C ILE A 30 -2.78 -8.41 -5.80
N HIS A 31 -1.99 -8.28 -6.87
CA HIS A 31 -1.41 -9.42 -7.58
C HIS A 31 0.08 -9.51 -7.26
N ARG A 32 0.53 -10.66 -6.77
CA ARG A 32 1.96 -10.92 -6.50
C ARG A 32 2.61 -11.45 -7.78
N ILE A 33 3.71 -10.84 -8.17
CA ILE A 33 4.51 -11.24 -9.32
C ILE A 33 5.95 -11.51 -8.88
N SER A 34 6.61 -12.44 -9.55
CA SER A 34 8.04 -12.70 -9.42
C SER A 34 8.74 -12.14 -10.66
N ILE A 35 9.77 -11.33 -10.47
CA ILE A 35 10.55 -10.71 -11.54
C ILE A 35 12.02 -10.92 -11.20
N ASP A 36 12.80 -11.34 -12.20
CA ASP A 36 14.24 -11.45 -12.09
C ASP A 36 14.91 -10.13 -12.52
N PHE A 37 15.92 -9.71 -11.75
CA PHE A 37 16.77 -8.55 -12.03
C PHE A 37 18.22 -9.01 -12.15
N THR A 38 19.02 -8.34 -12.99
CA THR A 38 20.46 -8.52 -12.95
C THR A 38 21.03 -7.92 -11.66
N GLN A 39 22.14 -8.48 -11.17
CA GLN A 39 22.74 -8.03 -9.91
C GLN A 39 23.06 -6.53 -9.93
N ASN A 40 23.66 -6.03 -11.02
CA ASN A 40 24.06 -4.62 -11.13
C ASN A 40 22.86 -3.66 -10.99
N ILE A 41 21.72 -3.99 -11.60
CA ILE A 41 20.51 -3.16 -11.47
C ILE A 41 19.99 -3.20 -10.03
N LEU A 42 20.04 -4.37 -9.39
CA LEU A 42 19.57 -4.52 -8.02
C LEU A 42 20.41 -3.70 -7.05
N ASP A 43 21.73 -3.69 -7.25
CA ASP A 43 22.68 -2.92 -6.43
C ASP A 43 22.43 -1.41 -6.57
N GLU A 44 22.20 -0.92 -7.79
CA GLU A 44 21.84 0.49 -8.03
C GLU A 44 20.52 0.86 -7.34
N VAL A 45 19.50 -0.01 -7.41
CA VAL A 45 18.21 0.22 -6.74
C VAL A 45 18.39 0.25 -5.21
N ASP A 46 19.22 -0.62 -4.66
CA ASP A 46 19.47 -0.67 -3.22
C ASP A 46 20.18 0.59 -2.71
N GLU A 47 21.16 1.08 -3.47
CA GLU A 47 21.87 2.31 -3.14
C GLU A 47 20.91 3.51 -3.09
N GLU A 48 20.05 3.63 -4.09
CA GLU A 48 19.05 4.70 -4.14
C GLU A 48 17.99 4.56 -3.04
N ALA A 49 17.55 3.33 -2.75
CA ALA A 49 16.60 3.08 -1.68
C ALA A 49 17.18 3.46 -0.31
N ALA A 50 18.47 3.18 -0.08
CA ALA A 50 19.17 3.55 1.13
C ALA A 50 19.32 5.07 1.30
N LYS A 51 19.63 5.81 0.21
CA LYS A 51 19.76 7.28 0.23
C LYS A 51 18.50 7.98 0.73
N ILE A 52 17.33 7.48 0.34
CA ILE A 52 16.04 8.08 0.71
C ILE A 52 15.35 7.36 1.89
N GLY A 53 15.98 6.33 2.46
CA GLY A 53 15.50 5.63 3.65
C GLY A 53 14.25 4.77 3.42
N VAL A 54 14.08 4.16 2.25
CA VAL A 54 12.95 3.28 1.93
C VAL A 54 13.41 1.85 1.61
N THR A 55 12.46 0.92 1.59
CA THR A 55 12.75 -0.44 1.11
C THR A 55 12.87 -0.48 -0.42
N ARG A 56 13.70 -1.38 -0.94
CA ARG A 56 13.80 -1.68 -2.38
C ARG A 56 12.43 -1.82 -3.05
N ALA A 57 11.54 -2.61 -2.46
CA ALA A 57 10.20 -2.86 -3.01
C ALA A 57 9.31 -1.60 -3.03
N ALA A 58 9.50 -0.67 -2.09
CA ALA A 58 8.81 0.62 -2.11
C ALA A 58 9.36 1.51 -3.23
N LEU A 59 10.69 1.58 -3.39
CA LEU A 59 11.31 2.36 -4.45
C LEU A 59 10.88 1.88 -5.85
N ILE A 60 10.94 0.56 -6.09
CA ILE A 60 10.50 -0.04 -7.36
C ILE A 60 9.03 0.33 -7.67
N LYS A 61 8.15 0.31 -6.68
CA LYS A 61 6.74 0.71 -6.86
C LYS A 61 6.60 2.17 -7.24
N ILE A 62 7.35 3.06 -6.58
CA ILE A 62 7.33 4.50 -6.85
C ILE A 62 7.78 4.77 -8.29
N TRP A 63 8.93 4.24 -8.69
CA TRP A 63 9.45 4.46 -10.05
C TRP A 63 8.53 3.90 -11.14
N ILE A 64 7.93 2.72 -10.94
CA ILE A 64 6.94 2.18 -11.88
C ILE A 64 5.72 3.12 -11.97
N ALA A 65 5.22 3.62 -10.84
CA ALA A 65 4.09 4.54 -10.82
C ALA A 65 4.41 5.86 -11.54
N GLU A 66 5.60 6.44 -11.30
CA GLU A 66 6.06 7.65 -11.97
C GLU A 66 6.17 7.46 -13.49
N ARG A 67 6.77 6.34 -13.92
CA ARG A 67 6.90 6.01 -15.35
C ARG A 67 5.54 5.79 -16.01
N LEU A 68 4.60 5.12 -15.35
CA LEU A 68 3.25 4.91 -15.86
C LEU A 68 2.43 6.20 -15.87
N SER A 69 2.63 7.11 -14.91
CA SER A 69 1.95 8.43 -14.92
C SER A 69 2.34 9.22 -16.17
N GLN A 70 3.63 9.26 -16.51
CA GLN A 70 4.14 9.97 -17.70
C GLN A 70 3.59 9.43 -19.03
N LEU A 71 3.08 8.19 -19.06
CA LEU A 71 2.49 7.59 -20.27
C LEU A 71 1.00 7.88 -20.42
N HIS A 72 0.33 8.31 -19.34
CA HIS A 72 -1.10 8.60 -19.32
C HIS A 72 -1.40 10.12 -19.33
N ASP A 73 -0.37 10.95 -19.43
CA ASP A 73 -0.43 12.41 -19.64
C ASP A 73 -0.35 12.74 -21.14
#